data_AF-A0A382ET41-F1
#
_entry.id   AF-A0A382ET41-F1
#
_cell.length_a   1.000
_cell.length_b   1.000
_cell.length_c   1.000
_cell.angle_alpha   90.00
_cell.angle_beta   90.00
_cell.angle_gamma   90.00
#
_symmetry.space_group_name_H-M   'P 1'
#
loop_
_entity.id
_entity.type
_entity.pdbx_description
1 polymer ?
#
loop_
_entity_poly.entity_id
_entity_poly.type
_entity_poly.pdbx_seq_one_letter_code
_entity_poly.pdbx_strand_id
1 'polypeptide(L)' 'MFKNLRGMFSNDLSIDLGTANTLIYVREQGIVLNEPSVVAIRNNNNQKNVA' A
#
# COMPACT_ATOMS: atom_id res chain seq x y z
N MET A 1 11.81 16.55 -25.03
CA MET A 1 10.83 15.76 -25.80
C MET A 1 10.57 14.35 -25.20
N PHE A 2 10.63 14.15 -23.87
CA PHE A 2 10.45 12.81 -23.25
C PHE A 2 9.70 12.81 -21.89
N LYS A 3 9.15 13.94 -21.44
CA LYS A 3 8.48 14.01 -20.12
C LYS A 3 7.10 13.30 -20.09
N ASN A 4 6.48 13.09 -21.25
CA ASN A 4 5.09 12.63 -21.33
C ASN A 4 4.93 11.11 -21.34
N LEU A 5 6.01 10.34 -21.46
CA LEU A 5 5.93 8.87 -21.46
C LEU A 5 5.90 8.30 -20.03
N ARG A 6 6.36 9.05 -19.01
CA ARG A 6 6.33 8.58 -17.61
C ARG A 6 4.91 8.56 -17.01
N GLY A 7 4.02 9.44 -17.46
CA GLY A 7 2.64 9.49 -16.96
C GLY A 7 1.72 8.39 -17.49
N MET A 8 2.08 7.76 -18.63
CA MET A 8 1.31 6.65 -19.19
C MET A 8 1.59 5.32 -18.46
N PHE A 9 2.69 5.24 -17.72
CA PHE A 9 3.08 4.09 -16.90
C PHE A 9 2.97 4.36 -15.39
N SER A 10 2.38 5.49 -14.96
CA SER A 10 2.05 5.64 -13.54
C SER A 10 0.85 4.74 -13.23
N ASN A 11 1.03 3.76 -12.35
CA ASN A 11 -0.08 2.96 -11.84
C ASN A 11 -0.99 3.89 -11.03
N ASP A 12 -2.09 4.33 -11.64
CA ASP A 12 -3.14 5.07 -10.93
C ASP A 12 -3.67 4.17 -9.82
N LEU A 13 -3.43 4.60 -8.59
CA LEU A 13 -3.58 3.78 -7.39
C LEU A 13 -4.49 4.49 -6.39
N SER A 14 -5.39 3.73 -5.77
CA SER A 14 -6.22 4.19 -4.65
C SER A 14 -6.02 3.24 -3.46
N ILE A 15 -5.87 3.82 -2.27
CA ILE A 15 -5.64 3.07 -1.03
C ILE A 15 -6.79 3.35 -0.07
N ASP A 16 -7.39 2.28 0.43
CA ASP A 16 -8.30 2.33 1.57
C ASP A 16 -7.56 1.81 2.82
N LEU A 17 -7.42 2.67 3.83
CA LEU A 17 -6.74 2.36 5.10
C LEU A 17 -7.76 2.18 6.21
N GLY A 18 -8.56 1.11 6.09
CA GLY A 18 -9.54 0.73 7.09
C GLY A 18 -8.89 0.18 8.36
N THR A 19 -9.62 0.24 9.48
CA THR A 19 -9.15 -0.29 10.78
C THR A 19 -8.92 -1.81 10.75
N ALA A 20 -9.76 -2.55 10.01
CA ALA A 20 -9.67 -4.00 9.91
C ALA A 20 -8.87 -4.47 8.69
N ASN A 21 -9.01 -3.79 7.55
CA ASN A 21 -8.42 -4.18 6.28
C ASN A 21 -7.83 -2.98 5.55
N THR A 22 -6.73 -3.23 4.84
CA THR A 22 -6.13 -2.31 3.90
C THR A 22 -6.39 -2.84 2.50
N LEU A 23 -6.90 -2.00 1.61
CA LEU A 23 -7.15 -2.36 0.22
C LEU A 23 -6.35 -1.46 -0.72
N ILE A 24 -5.86 -2.05 -1.80
CA ILE A 24 -5.24 -1.30 -2.91
C ILE A 24 -6.00 -1.61 -4.19
N TYR A 25 -6.45 -0.56 -4.88
CA TYR A 25 -7.03 -0.63 -6.21
C TYR A 25 -6.05 -0.02 -7.22
N VAL A 26 -5.88 -0.69 -8.35
CA VAL A 26 -5.15 -0.17 -9.52
C VAL A 26 -6.13 -0.04 -10.68
N ARG A 27 -6.13 1.13 -11.33
CA ARG A 27 -6.98 1.39 -12.51
C ARG A 27 -6.76 0.28 -13.55
N GLU A 28 -7.85 -0.24 -14.11
CA GLU A 28 -7.86 -1.34 -15.10
C GLU A 28 -7.44 -2.73 -14.57
N GLN A 29 -6.90 -2.83 -13.35
CA GLN A 29 -6.53 -4.13 -12.74
C GLN A 29 -7.51 -4.54 -11.63
N GLY A 30 -8.22 -3.60 -11.01
CA GLY A 30 -9.13 -3.88 -9.90
C GLY A 30 -8.43 -3.84 -8.54
N ILE A 31 -8.99 -4.56 -7.55
CA ILE A 31 -8.39 -4.70 -6.21
C ILE A 31 -7.21 -5.67 -6.31
N VAL A 32 -6.01 -5.17 -6.05
CA VAL A 32 -4.76 -5.95 -6.13
C VAL A 32 -4.20 -6.34 -4.75
N LEU A 33 -4.70 -5.72 -3.67
CA LEU A 33 -4.40 -6.09 -2.30
C LEU A 33 -5.66 -5.95 -1.45
N ASN A 34 -5.90 -6.94 -0.58
CA ASN A 34 -6.92 -6.91 0.47
C ASN A 34 -6.42 -7.75 1.64
N GLU A 35 -5.70 -7.10 2.55
CA GLU A 35 -5.04 -7.74 3.69
C GLU A 35 -5.54 -7.13 5.01
N PRO A 36 -5.45 -7.84 6.14
CA PRO A 36 -5.74 -7.25 7.44
C PRO A 36 -4.82 -6.05 7.73
N SER A 37 -5.37 -4.98 8.32
CA SER A 37 -4.64 -3.78 8.74
C SER A 37 -3.87 -4.00 10.04
N VAL A 38 -2.90 -4.91 10.00
CA VAL A 38 -2.12 -5.34 11.16
C VAL A 38 -0.64 -5.33 10.88
N VAL A 39 0.16 -5.17 11.94
CA VAL A 39 1.61 -5.26 11.87
C VAL A 39 2.13 -5.98 13.11
N ALA A 40 3.13 -6.83 12.93
CA ALA A 40 3.83 -7.45 14.04
C ALA A 40 4.86 -6.47 14.61
N ILE A 41 4.85 -6.27 15.93
CA ILE A 41 5.82 -5.42 16.62
C ILE A 41 6.72 -6.30 17.49
N ARG A 42 8.04 -6.23 17.26
CA ARG A 42 9.04 -6.76 18.17
C ARG A 42 9.36 -5.70 19.24
N ASN A 43 9.04 -6.04 20.48
CA ASN A 43 9.36 -5.23 21.65
C ASN A 43 10.66 -5.71 22.28
N ASN A 44 11.72 -4.91 22.17
CA ASN A 44 13.00 -5.15 22.84
C ASN A 44 13.26 -3.99 23.82
N ASN A 45 13.02 -4.21 25.11
CA ASN A 45 13.09 -3.17 26.14
C ASN A 45 12.24 -1.94 25.76
N ASN A 46 12.81 -0.74 25.79
CA ASN A 46 12.14 0.52 25.41
C ASN A 46 12.15 0.80 23.89
N GLN A 47 12.48 -0.19 23.05
CA GLN A 47 12.48 -0.05 21.60
C GLN A 47 11.40 -0.95 20.96
N LYS A 48 10.58 -0.35 20.10
CA LYS A 48 9.56 -1.03 19.30
C LYS A 48 9.98 -1.00 17.83
N ASN A 49 10.14 -2.16 17.23
CA ASN A 49 10.42 -2.28 15.80
C ASN A 49 9.32 -3.08 15.13
N VAL A 50 8.94 -2.70 13.92
CA VAL A 50 8.11 -3.54 13.06
C VAL A 50 8.93 -4.77 12.65
N ALA A 51 8.37 -5.96 12.88
CA ALA A 51 9.03 -7.25 12.65
C ALA A 51 8.83 -7.76 11.22
#